data_AF-A0A944SPV6-F1
#
_entry.id   AF-A0A944SPV6-F1
#
_cell.length_a   1.000
_cell.length_b   1.000
_cell.length_c   1.000
_cell.angle_alpha   90.00
_cell.angle_beta   90.00
_cell.angle_gamma   90.00
#
_symmetry.space_group_name_H-M   'P 1'
#
loop_
_entity.id
_entity.type
_entity.pdbx_description
1 polymer ?
#
loop_
_entity_poly.entity_id
_entity_poly.type
_entity_poly.pdbx_seq_one_letter_code
_entity_poly.pdbx_strand_id
1 'polypeptide(L)'
;MVSVSSLAFTHEIPKPSINSGLVVVYDKAFDSLSGSGVTIDNSDIAVNFSLTYPVSPSIAFETGVISGFEASVDLPDSNSGTFHGKSYSTDGTLTLKAQTDTSYLAGMKFSTSVNKPLNFYARTGLIFWDVDFKVSGSGTLTYNGSTYNSKSFLKVDG
;
A
#
# COMPACT_ATOMS: atom_id res chain seq x y z
N MET A 1 -20.79 -30.67 -35.30
CA MET A 1 -19.73 -31.52 -34.71
C MET A 1 -18.79 -30.58 -33.98
N VAL A 2 -18.85 -30.52 -32.64
CA VAL A 2 -17.99 -29.64 -31.83
C VAL A 2 -16.83 -30.50 -31.32
N SER A 3 -15.61 -30.20 -31.77
CA SER A 3 -14.39 -30.83 -31.26
C SER A 3 -13.92 -30.03 -30.04
N VAL A 4 -14.00 -30.65 -28.85
CA VAL A 4 -13.31 -30.15 -27.66
C VAL A 4 -11.98 -30.90 -27.58
N SER A 5 -10.88 -30.22 -27.86
CA SER A 5 -9.54 -30.77 -27.71
C SER A 5 -9.02 -30.45 -26.32
N SER A 6 -8.99 -31.43 -25.41
CA SER A 6 -8.28 -31.30 -24.14
C SER A 6 -6.82 -31.70 -24.31
N LEU A 7 -5.90 -30.74 -24.20
CA LEU A 7 -4.47 -31.02 -24.04
C LEU A 7 -4.19 -31.12 -22.53
N ALA A 8 -4.04 -32.34 -22.01
CA ALA A 8 -3.55 -32.56 -20.66
C ALA A 8 -2.04 -32.76 -20.72
N PHE A 9 -1.28 -31.77 -20.23
CA PHE A 9 0.14 -31.93 -19.95
C PHE A 9 0.31 -32.40 -18.51
N THR A 10 0.77 -33.64 -18.31
CA THR A 10 1.31 -34.04 -17.00
C THR A 10 2.75 -33.53 -16.93
N HIS A 11 2.93 -32.30 -16.48
CA HIS A 11 4.22 -31.84 -15.97
C HIS A 11 4.10 -31.78 -14.45
N GLU A 12 5.15 -32.13 -13.71
CA GLU A 12 5.14 -31.94 -12.25
C GLU A 12 4.72 -30.49 -11.97
N ILE A 13 3.58 -30.31 -11.30
CA ILE A 13 3.15 -29.00 -10.83
C ILE A 13 4.25 -28.56 -9.87
N PRO A 14 4.93 -27.42 -10.11
CA PRO A 14 5.96 -26.95 -9.20
C PRO A 14 5.41 -26.89 -7.77
N LYS A 15 6.26 -27.03 -6.74
CA LYS A 15 5.75 -27.02 -5.37
C LYS A 15 5.35 -25.60 -4.98
N PRO A 16 4.30 -25.42 -4.13
CA PRO A 16 4.00 -24.13 -3.54
C PRO A 16 5.25 -23.55 -2.87
N SER A 17 5.44 -22.24 -2.98
CA SER A 17 6.59 -21.55 -2.40
C SER A 17 6.16 -20.39 -1.53
N ILE A 18 6.88 -20.19 -0.44
CA ILE A 18 6.75 -19.02 0.43
C ILE A 18 7.86 -18.05 0.08
N ASN A 19 7.51 -16.77 -0.03
CA ASN A 19 8.45 -15.68 -0.21
C ASN A 19 8.26 -14.65 0.91
N SER A 20 9.36 -14.08 1.38
CA SER A 20 9.35 -12.99 2.34
C SER A 20 10.41 -11.97 1.98
N GLY A 21 10.15 -10.69 2.26
CA GLY A 21 11.13 -9.65 2.02
C GLY A 21 10.71 -8.31 2.60
N LEU A 22 11.55 -7.30 2.34
CA LEU A 22 11.25 -5.92 2.66
C LEU A 22 10.78 -5.19 1.39
N VAL A 23 9.84 -4.27 1.55
CA VAL A 23 9.34 -3.37 0.51
C VAL A 23 9.54 -1.96 1.01
N VAL A 24 10.18 -1.11 0.20
CA VAL A 24 10.17 0.33 0.44
C VAL A 24 8.88 0.88 -0.17
N VAL A 25 8.05 1.49 0.65
CA VAL A 25 6.80 2.10 0.25
C VAL A 25 7.02 3.60 0.14
N TYR A 26 6.51 4.19 -0.94
CA TYR A 26 6.45 5.64 -1.12
C TYR A 26 4.98 6.04 -1.22
N ASP A 27 4.48 6.75 -0.22
CA ASP A 27 3.12 7.27 -0.19
C ASP A 27 3.16 8.80 -0.32
N LYS A 28 2.30 9.34 -1.18
CA LYS A 28 2.20 10.77 -1.49
C LYS A 28 0.93 11.40 -0.93
N ALA A 29 0.28 10.75 0.03
CA ALA A 29 -0.96 11.20 0.64
C ALA A 29 -0.91 12.68 1.05
N PHE A 30 0.24 13.17 1.52
CA PHE A 30 0.41 14.54 2.01
C PHE A 30 1.08 15.53 1.03
N ASP A 31 1.45 15.12 -0.19
CA ASP A 31 2.17 15.99 -1.14
C ASP A 31 1.44 17.30 -1.45
N SER A 32 0.11 17.29 -1.43
CA SER A 32 -0.72 18.49 -1.65
C SER A 32 -0.62 19.54 -0.55
N LEU A 33 -0.06 19.17 0.62
CA LEU A 33 0.15 20.07 1.76
C LEU A 33 1.52 20.76 1.73
N SER A 34 2.35 20.46 0.74
CA SER A 34 3.68 21.06 0.60
C SER A 34 3.62 22.59 0.58
N GLY A 35 4.54 23.21 1.33
CA GLY A 35 4.52 24.66 1.53
C GLY A 35 5.59 25.11 2.52
N SER A 36 5.58 26.40 2.83
CA SER A 36 6.54 26.99 3.78
C SER A 36 6.40 26.37 5.16
N GLY A 37 7.50 25.90 5.74
CA GLY A 37 7.55 25.34 7.09
C GLY A 37 6.93 23.94 7.24
N VAL A 38 6.48 23.32 6.15
CA VAL A 38 5.93 21.95 6.14
C VAL A 38 7.05 20.95 5.88
N THR A 39 7.13 19.90 6.70
CA THR A 39 8.05 18.77 6.49
C THR A 39 7.24 17.52 6.17
N ILE A 40 7.54 16.83 5.08
CA ILE A 40 6.82 15.63 4.64
C ILE A 40 7.79 14.44 4.66
N ASP A 41 7.37 13.37 5.31
CA ASP A 41 8.01 12.05 5.21
C ASP A 41 7.08 11.08 4.48
N ASN A 42 7.50 10.68 3.28
CA ASN A 42 6.70 9.91 2.34
C ASN A 42 7.16 8.44 2.25
N SER A 43 8.15 8.01 3.02
CA SER A 43 8.75 6.69 2.83
C SER A 43 8.81 5.87 4.09
N ASP A 44 8.46 4.59 3.97
CA ASP A 44 8.56 3.62 5.06
C ASP A 44 8.95 2.24 4.53
N ILE A 45 9.37 1.35 5.43
CA ILE A 45 9.76 -0.02 5.12
C ILE A 45 8.69 -0.96 5.66
N ALA A 46 8.03 -1.67 4.75
CA ALA A 46 7.09 -2.74 5.07
C ALA A 46 7.72 -4.11 4.88
N VAL A 47 7.25 -5.10 5.63
CA VAL A 47 7.56 -6.52 5.44
C VAL A 47 6.49 -7.13 4.54
N ASN A 48 6.89 -7.84 3.48
CA ASN A 48 5.99 -8.67 2.69
C ASN A 48 6.17 -10.15 3.02
N PHE A 49 5.05 -10.87 3.02
CA PHE A 49 5.00 -12.32 3.04
C PHE A 49 4.01 -12.79 1.99
N SER A 50 4.41 -13.70 1.10
CA SER A 50 3.53 -14.22 0.06
C SER A 50 3.64 -15.73 -0.12
N LEU A 51 2.50 -16.33 -0.48
CA LEU A 51 2.36 -17.70 -0.90
C LEU A 51 2.14 -17.72 -2.42
N THR A 52 2.98 -18.46 -3.13
CA THR A 52 2.86 -18.69 -4.57
C THR A 52 2.40 -20.12 -4.81
N TYR A 53 1.24 -20.27 -5.46
CA TYR A 53 0.68 -21.55 -5.87
C TYR A 53 0.76 -21.69 -7.41
N PRO A 54 1.67 -22.51 -7.94
CA PRO A 54 1.79 -22.71 -9.38
C PRO A 54 0.60 -23.48 -9.93
N VAL A 55 0.02 -22.96 -11.02
CA VAL A 55 -1.11 -23.58 -11.74
C VAL A 55 -0.67 -24.13 -13.10
N SER A 56 0.47 -23.69 -13.60
CA SER A 56 1.16 -24.22 -14.77
C SER A 56 2.67 -24.01 -14.64
N PRO A 57 3.50 -24.56 -15.53
CA PRO A 57 4.95 -24.40 -15.44
C PRO A 57 5.42 -22.93 -15.52
N SER A 58 4.62 -22.04 -16.11
CA SER A 58 4.94 -20.61 -16.28
C SER A 58 3.99 -19.67 -15.54
N ILE A 59 2.93 -20.18 -14.91
CA ILE A 59 1.89 -19.35 -14.27
C ILE A 59 1.66 -19.83 -12.85
N ALA A 60 1.61 -18.88 -11.92
CA ALA A 60 1.23 -19.13 -10.53
C ALA A 60 0.22 -18.10 -10.04
N PHE A 61 -0.65 -18.52 -9.13
CA PHE A 61 -1.41 -17.62 -8.28
C PHE A 61 -0.51 -17.15 -7.13
N GLU A 62 -0.61 -15.87 -6.76
CA GLU A 62 0.08 -15.31 -5.60
C GLU A 62 -0.93 -14.64 -4.68
N THR A 63 -0.82 -14.93 -3.39
CA THR A 63 -1.49 -14.18 -2.34
C THR A 63 -0.49 -13.82 -1.26
N GLY A 64 -0.70 -12.74 -0.54
CA GLY A 64 0.19 -12.37 0.53
C GLY A 64 -0.31 -11.22 1.36
N VAL A 65 0.51 -10.87 2.34
CA VAL A 65 0.29 -9.76 3.25
C VAL A 65 1.50 -8.83 3.20
N ILE A 66 1.24 -7.55 3.37
CA ILE A 66 2.23 -6.51 3.53
C ILE A 66 1.93 -5.88 4.89
N SER A 67 2.94 -5.79 5.76
CA SER A 67 2.78 -5.13 7.06
C SER A 67 2.34 -3.69 6.88
N GLY A 68 1.77 -3.11 7.93
CA GLY A 68 1.45 -1.69 7.92
C GLY A 68 2.68 -0.82 7.68
N PHE A 69 2.42 0.36 7.12
CA PHE A 69 3.40 1.38 6.79
C PHE A 69 2.80 2.78 7.01
N GLU A 70 3.63 3.78 7.22
CA GLU A 70 3.18 5.14 7.55
C GLU A 70 3.83 6.20 6.64
N ALA A 71 3.04 7.21 6.26
CA ALA A 71 3.56 8.50 5.83
C ALA A 71 3.18 9.57 6.86
N SER A 72 3.96 10.64 6.96
CA SER A 72 3.70 11.72 7.90
C SER A 72 4.00 13.11 7.35
N VAL A 73 3.35 14.11 7.93
CA VAL A 73 3.61 15.51 7.63
C VAL A 73 3.55 16.34 8.91
N ASP A 74 4.56 17.16 9.12
CA ASP A 74 4.60 18.18 10.15
C ASP A 74 4.12 19.51 9.58
N LEU A 75 3.02 20.00 10.14
CA LEU A 75 2.41 21.28 9.82
C LEU A 75 2.82 22.33 10.87
N PRO A 76 3.28 23.52 10.44
CA PRO A 76 3.55 24.62 11.33
C PRO A 76 2.24 25.18 11.92
N ASP A 77 2.40 26.01 12.94
CA ASP A 77 1.31 26.77 13.54
C ASP A 77 0.60 27.67 12.51
N SER A 78 -0.71 27.81 12.66
CA SER A 78 -1.57 28.71 11.88
C SER A 78 -1.52 28.47 10.36
N ASN A 79 -1.43 27.19 9.95
CA ASN A 79 -1.43 26.79 8.55
C ASN A 79 -2.86 26.47 8.08
N SER A 80 -3.18 26.75 6.82
CA SER A 80 -4.49 26.46 6.25
C SER A 80 -4.42 26.25 4.74
N GLY A 81 -5.40 25.54 4.21
CA GLY A 81 -5.49 25.26 2.78
C GLY A 81 -6.54 24.21 2.45
N THR A 82 -6.26 23.43 1.40
CA THR A 82 -7.14 22.36 0.93
C THR A 82 -6.41 21.02 0.98
N PHE A 83 -7.05 20.00 1.57
CA PHE A 83 -6.54 18.64 1.68
C PHE A 83 -7.63 17.65 1.22
N HIS A 84 -7.34 16.83 0.21
CA HIS A 84 -8.34 15.98 -0.48
C HIS A 84 -9.63 16.71 -0.88
N GLY A 85 -9.49 17.94 -1.39
CA GLY A 85 -10.62 18.76 -1.85
C GLY A 85 -11.47 19.40 -0.72
N LYS A 86 -11.08 19.23 0.54
CA LYS A 86 -11.76 19.84 1.70
C LYS A 86 -10.86 20.86 2.38
N SER A 87 -11.45 21.92 2.94
CA SER A 87 -10.68 22.93 3.67
C SER A 87 -10.11 22.35 4.96
N TYR A 88 -8.90 22.79 5.30
CA TYR A 88 -8.26 22.51 6.58
C TYR A 88 -7.63 23.78 7.19
N SER A 89 -7.52 23.80 8.51
CA SER A 89 -6.73 24.80 9.24
C SER A 89 -6.14 24.20 10.53
N THR A 90 -4.98 24.69 10.93
CA THR A 90 -4.28 24.31 12.16
C THR A 90 -4.22 25.49 13.12
N ASP A 91 -4.33 25.20 14.41
CA ASP A 91 -4.10 26.14 15.51
C ASP A 91 -3.08 25.48 16.44
N GLY A 92 -1.79 25.79 16.27
CA GLY A 92 -0.64 25.08 16.81
C GLY A 92 0.09 24.15 15.82
N THR A 93 1.28 23.70 16.20
CA THR A 93 2.08 22.73 15.44
C THR A 93 1.47 21.33 15.54
N LEU A 94 1.33 20.65 14.41
CA LEU A 94 0.68 19.36 14.31
C LEU A 94 1.46 18.40 13.43
N THR A 95 1.43 17.12 13.78
CA THR A 95 1.88 16.02 12.92
C THR A 95 0.66 15.24 12.46
N LEU A 96 0.46 15.15 11.14
CA LEU A 96 -0.52 14.25 10.53
C LEU A 96 0.19 12.97 10.11
N LYS A 97 -0.46 11.82 10.30
CA LYS A 97 0.05 10.50 9.92
C LYS A 97 -1.01 9.77 9.11
N ALA A 98 -0.63 9.19 7.99
CA ALA A 98 -1.42 8.26 7.22
C ALA A 98 -0.88 6.87 7.53
N GLN A 99 -1.59 6.11 8.37
CA GLN A 99 -1.19 4.77 8.77
C GLN A 99 -1.98 3.75 7.97
N THR A 100 -1.26 2.95 7.19
CA THR A 100 -1.84 1.81 6.50
C THR A 100 -1.77 0.60 7.42
N ASP A 101 -2.89 -0.09 7.59
CA ASP A 101 -2.94 -1.37 8.30
C ASP A 101 -2.34 -2.51 7.45
N THR A 102 -2.40 -3.74 7.94
CA THR A 102 -1.95 -4.90 7.15
C THR A 102 -2.70 -4.96 5.82
N SER A 103 -1.95 -4.83 4.73
CA SER A 103 -2.49 -4.87 3.36
C SER A 103 -2.43 -6.30 2.81
N TYR A 104 -3.35 -6.62 1.89
CA TYR A 104 -3.47 -7.95 1.31
C TYR A 104 -3.25 -7.91 -0.20
N LEU A 105 -2.51 -8.89 -0.71
CA LEU A 105 -2.18 -9.04 -2.12
C LEU A 105 -2.90 -10.28 -2.67
N ALA A 106 -3.45 -10.16 -3.87
CA ALA A 106 -3.95 -11.28 -4.65
C ALA A 106 -3.66 -11.06 -6.14
N GLY A 107 -3.04 -12.03 -6.80
CA GLY A 107 -2.59 -11.85 -8.16
C GLY A 107 -2.07 -13.10 -8.84
N MET A 108 -1.42 -12.88 -9.97
CA MET A 108 -0.83 -13.88 -10.81
C MET A 108 0.62 -13.52 -11.12
N LYS A 109 1.48 -14.55 -11.13
CA LYS A 109 2.88 -14.50 -11.53
C LYS A 109 3.07 -15.25 -12.83
N PHE A 110 3.71 -14.60 -13.79
CA PHE A 110 4.07 -15.16 -15.09
C PHE A 110 5.58 -15.25 -15.19
N SER A 111 6.12 -16.42 -15.51
CA SER A 111 7.57 -16.66 -15.57
C SER A 111 7.98 -17.15 -16.96
N THR A 112 9.09 -16.61 -17.48
CA THR A 112 9.53 -16.83 -18.87
C THR A 112 10.14 -18.20 -19.12
N SER A 113 10.62 -18.92 -18.10
CA SER A 113 11.16 -20.27 -18.24
C SER A 113 11.13 -21.03 -16.93
N VAL A 114 10.69 -22.28 -16.99
CA VAL A 114 10.94 -23.29 -15.96
C VAL A 114 12.35 -23.83 -16.19
N ASN A 115 13.19 -23.89 -15.16
CA ASN A 115 14.48 -24.62 -15.14
C ASN A 115 15.70 -23.94 -15.78
N LYS A 116 15.81 -22.61 -15.71
CA LYS A 116 17.08 -21.90 -15.99
C LYS A 116 17.62 -21.19 -14.75
N PRO A 117 18.96 -21.07 -14.59
CA PRO A 117 19.57 -20.40 -13.44
C PRO A 117 19.24 -18.90 -13.35
N LEU A 118 18.89 -18.27 -14.48
CA LEU A 118 18.29 -16.94 -14.53
C LEU A 118 16.84 -17.07 -14.98
N ASN A 119 15.93 -16.52 -14.19
CA ASN A 119 14.49 -16.55 -14.45
C ASN A 119 13.91 -15.13 -14.33
N PHE A 120 13.19 -14.70 -15.35
CA PHE A 120 12.44 -13.45 -15.32
C PHE A 120 10.97 -13.74 -15.09
N TYR A 121 10.36 -12.98 -14.19
CA TYR A 121 8.94 -13.07 -13.92
C TYR A 121 8.29 -11.68 -13.89
N ALA A 122 7.00 -11.65 -14.23
CA ALA A 122 6.12 -10.51 -14.06
C ALA A 122 5.02 -10.89 -13.08
N ARG A 123 4.54 -9.91 -12.30
CA ARG A 123 3.42 -10.05 -11.38
C ARG A 123 2.34 -9.04 -11.76
N THR A 124 1.09 -9.45 -11.67
CA THR A 124 -0.07 -8.56 -11.79
C THR A 124 -1.11 -8.98 -10.77
N GLY A 125 -1.85 -8.04 -10.22
CA GLY A 125 -2.80 -8.34 -9.16
C GLY A 125 -3.40 -7.08 -8.56
N LEU A 126 -4.16 -7.32 -7.50
CA LEU A 126 -4.77 -6.30 -6.67
C LEU A 126 -4.08 -6.29 -5.32
N ILE A 127 -3.98 -5.09 -4.75
CA ILE A 127 -3.63 -4.87 -3.35
C ILE A 127 -4.86 -4.26 -2.72
N PHE A 128 -5.22 -4.72 -1.53
CA PHE A 128 -6.32 -4.20 -0.73
C PHE A 128 -5.72 -3.64 0.55
N TRP A 129 -6.13 -2.44 0.93
CA TRP A 129 -5.54 -1.73 2.07
C TRP A 129 -6.55 -0.80 2.74
N ASP A 130 -6.22 -0.37 3.93
CA ASP A 130 -7.02 0.53 4.76
C ASP A 130 -6.07 1.58 5.35
N VAL A 131 -6.41 2.85 5.18
CA VAL A 131 -5.61 3.98 5.67
C VAL A 131 -6.40 4.78 6.70
N ASP A 132 -5.82 4.90 7.89
CA ASP A 132 -6.29 5.79 8.94
C ASP A 132 -5.42 7.05 9.01
N PHE A 133 -6.05 8.21 8.83
CA PHE A 133 -5.40 9.50 9.02
C PHE A 133 -5.56 9.98 10.46
N LYS A 134 -4.43 10.20 11.13
CA LYS A 134 -4.32 10.59 12.54
C LYS A 134 -3.68 11.96 12.66
N VAL A 135 -4.17 12.78 13.58
CA VAL A 135 -3.52 14.02 14.00
C VAL A 135 -2.93 13.84 15.40
N SER A 136 -1.79 14.46 15.65
CA SER A 136 -1.14 14.58 16.96
C SER A 136 -0.42 15.92 17.07
N GLY A 137 -0.10 16.38 18.29
CA GLY A 137 0.62 17.64 18.52
C GLY A 137 -0.03 18.50 19.61
N SER A 138 0.43 19.76 19.74
CA SER A 138 -0.01 20.69 20.79
C SER A 138 -1.19 21.58 20.36
N GLY A 139 -1.78 21.31 19.20
CA GLY A 139 -2.78 22.16 18.56
C GLY A 139 -4.10 21.47 18.22
N THR A 140 -4.92 22.13 17.41
CA THR A 140 -6.15 21.57 16.85
C THR A 140 -6.15 21.60 15.33
N LEU A 141 -6.58 20.50 14.71
CA LEU A 141 -6.85 20.44 13.28
C LEU A 141 -8.34 20.66 13.06
N THR A 142 -8.72 21.68 12.30
CA THR A 142 -10.07 21.77 11.75
C THR A 142 -10.05 21.27 10.32
N TYR A 143 -10.79 20.21 10.04
CA TYR A 143 -10.90 19.60 8.72
C TYR A 143 -12.36 19.44 8.32
N ASN A 144 -12.76 20.00 7.18
CA ASN A 144 -14.15 19.99 6.69
C ASN A 144 -15.17 20.48 7.74
N GLY A 145 -14.80 21.51 8.51
CA GLY A 145 -15.64 22.10 9.57
C GLY A 145 -15.69 21.31 10.88
N SER A 146 -14.99 20.17 10.99
CA SER A 146 -14.88 19.40 12.25
C SER A 146 -13.50 19.60 12.88
N THR A 147 -13.45 19.81 14.19
CA THR A 147 -12.21 20.05 14.93
C THR A 147 -11.73 18.79 15.65
N TYR A 148 -10.44 18.48 15.49
CA TYR A 148 -9.76 17.31 16.02
C TYR A 148 -8.60 17.74 16.91
N ASN A 149 -8.57 17.22 18.14
CA ASN A 149 -7.46 17.39 19.07
C ASN A 149 -6.90 15.99 19.38
N SER A 150 -5.82 15.63 18.67
CA SER A 150 -5.11 14.35 18.77
C SER A 150 -5.98 13.09 18.59
N LYS A 151 -6.52 12.86 17.38
CA LYS A 151 -7.43 11.73 17.04
C LYS A 151 -7.33 11.33 15.55
N SER A 152 -7.97 10.22 15.18
CA SER A 152 -8.26 9.91 13.77
C SER A 152 -9.30 10.89 13.20
N PHE A 153 -9.13 11.31 11.95
CA PHE A 153 -10.01 12.32 11.32
C PHE A 153 -10.49 11.96 9.90
N LEU A 154 -9.89 10.97 9.24
CA LEU A 154 -10.30 10.43 7.95
C LEU A 154 -9.91 8.95 7.86
N LYS A 155 -10.75 8.13 7.25
CA LYS A 155 -10.49 6.72 6.95
C LYS A 155 -10.79 6.48 5.47
N VAL A 156 -9.90 5.76 4.78
CA VAL A 156 -10.01 5.47 3.35
C VAL A 156 -9.74 4.00 3.12
N ASP A 157 -10.68 3.32 2.45
CA ASP A 157 -10.56 1.92 2.07
C ASP A 157 -10.18 1.82 0.58
N GLY A 158 -9.23 0.94 0.24
CA GLY A 158 -8.65 0.75 -1.09
C GLY A 158 -8.72 -0.67 -1.63
#